data_AF-A0A0K8RP23-F1
#
_entry.id   AF-A0A0K8RP23-F1
#
_cell.length_a   1.000
_cell.length_b   1.000
_cell.length_c   1.000
_cell.angle_alpha   90.00
_cell.angle_beta   90.00
_cell.angle_gamma   90.00
#
_symmetry.space_group_name_H-M   'P 1'
#
loop_
_entity.id
_entity.type
_entity.pdbx_description
1 polymer ?
#
loop_
_entity_poly.entity_id
_entity_poly.type
_entity_poly.pdbx_seq_one_letter_code
_entity_poly.pdbx_strand_id
1 'polypeptide(L)'
;FRCTNAICIPIRWRCDGHSDCSDQSDERNCTSVTCLDTKFLCPSEKKCIDKSKLCDGKQDCDDGADEKKNCSSNLCRTLSCEYGCRASLDGGDCFCAPGMTINTKDKRTCVGKQTPRERAVLRGSMDFREDILHTSCVSFFFNFHPHYPDL
;
A
#
# COMPACT_ATOMS: atom_id res chain seq x y z
N PHE A 1 6.20 18.26 -19.01
CA PHE A 1 6.83 17.75 -20.24
C PHE A 1 5.80 17.80 -21.36
N ARG A 2 6.21 18.13 -22.58
CA ARG A 2 5.31 18.17 -23.75
C ARG A 2 5.61 16.96 -24.63
N CYS A 3 4.63 16.09 -24.79
CA CYS A 3 4.67 14.92 -25.67
C CYS A 3 4.86 15.34 -27.13
N THR A 4 5.29 14.42 -28.00
CA THR A 4 5.42 14.68 -29.45
C THR A 4 4.05 14.99 -30.08
N ASN A 5 2.98 14.35 -29.60
CA ASN A 5 1.57 14.66 -29.92
C ASN A 5 1.04 15.98 -29.32
N ALA A 6 1.91 16.86 -28.81
CA ALA A 6 1.58 18.15 -28.19
C ALA A 6 0.73 18.10 -26.89
N ILE A 7 0.47 16.92 -26.35
CA ILE A 7 -0.14 16.74 -25.02
C ILE A 7 0.86 17.19 -23.94
N CYS A 8 0.38 17.83 -22.88
CA CYS A 8 1.18 18.25 -21.75
C CYS A 8 0.93 17.34 -20.54
N ILE A 9 2.01 16.77 -20.01
CA ILE A 9 2.00 15.98 -18.79
C ILE A 9 2.89 16.62 -17.71
N PRO A 10 2.69 16.33 -16.42
CA PRO A 10 3.62 16.69 -15.35
C PRO A 10 5.06 16.24 -15.67
N ILE A 11 6.07 17.03 -15.29
CA ILE A 11 7.48 16.66 -15.56
C ILE A 11 7.91 15.39 -14.83
N ARG A 12 7.28 15.09 -13.70
CA ARG A 12 7.49 13.87 -12.91
C ARG A 12 7.00 12.58 -13.60
N TRP A 13 6.19 12.73 -14.65
CA TRP A 13 5.66 11.62 -15.47
C TRP A 13 6.52 11.37 -16.72
N ARG A 14 7.63 12.10 -16.85
CA ARG A 14 8.60 11.81 -17.91
C ARG A 14 9.59 10.77 -17.38
N CYS A 15 9.75 9.66 -18.07
CA CYS A 15 10.67 8.59 -17.70
C CYS A 15 10.32 7.94 -16.37
N ASP A 16 9.03 7.74 -16.10
CA ASP A 16 8.55 7.15 -14.84
C ASP A 16 8.14 5.67 -14.99
N GLY A 17 8.40 5.09 -16.16
CA GLY A 17 8.09 3.72 -16.53
C GLY A 17 6.63 3.50 -16.93
N HIS A 18 5.81 4.57 -16.99
CA HIS A 18 4.43 4.53 -17.46
C HIS A 18 4.25 5.39 -18.71
N SER A 19 3.46 4.91 -19.66
CA SER A 19 3.12 5.67 -20.86
C SER A 19 1.96 6.63 -20.55
N ASP A 20 2.27 7.85 -20.14
CA ASP A 20 1.27 8.90 -19.94
C ASP A 20 0.99 9.68 -21.23
N CYS A 21 1.96 9.74 -22.14
CA CYS A 21 1.67 10.22 -23.49
C CYS A 21 1.02 9.11 -24.34
N SER A 22 0.01 9.45 -25.14
CA SER A 22 -0.63 8.48 -26.07
C SER A 22 0.32 7.92 -27.14
N ASP A 23 1.43 8.62 -27.40
CA ASP A 23 2.54 8.18 -28.26
C ASP A 23 3.73 7.64 -27.47
N GLN A 24 3.64 7.40 -26.16
CA GLN A 24 4.75 6.92 -25.33
C GLN A 24 6.00 7.82 -25.40
N SER A 25 5.87 9.08 -25.84
CA SER A 25 7.03 9.96 -26.10
C SER A 25 7.73 10.44 -24.83
N ASP A 26 7.03 10.42 -23.71
CA ASP A 26 7.52 10.61 -22.35
C ASP A 26 8.49 9.53 -21.89
N GLU A 27 8.31 8.29 -22.35
CA GLU A 27 9.16 7.15 -22.01
C GLU A 27 10.27 6.90 -23.06
N ARG A 28 10.31 7.70 -24.14
CA ARG A 28 11.37 7.62 -25.16
C ARG A 28 12.60 8.43 -24.75
N ASN A 29 13.78 7.88 -25.05
CA ASN A 29 15.09 8.53 -24.85
C ASN A 29 15.39 8.96 -23.39
N CYS A 30 14.95 8.14 -22.43
CA CYS A 30 15.27 8.31 -21.02
C CYS A 30 16.68 7.80 -20.73
N THR A 31 17.58 8.64 -20.22
CA THR A 31 18.95 8.23 -19.82
C THR A 31 18.95 7.46 -18.50
N SER A 32 18.03 7.79 -17.59
CA SER A 32 17.81 7.09 -16.33
C SER A 32 16.32 7.14 -15.99
N VAL A 33 15.71 5.98 -15.73
CA VAL A 33 14.36 5.90 -15.15
C VAL A 33 14.52 5.80 -13.65
N THR A 34 13.91 6.73 -12.92
CA THR A 34 13.86 6.69 -11.46
C THR A 34 12.49 6.16 -11.06
N CYS A 35 12.41 4.85 -10.82
CA CYS A 35 11.20 4.27 -10.26
C CYS A 35 11.01 4.75 -8.81
N LEU A 36 9.75 4.84 -8.37
CA LEU A 36 9.42 5.04 -6.95
C LEU A 36 10.03 3.93 -6.09
N ASP A 37 10.29 4.21 -4.81
CA ASP A 37 10.83 3.20 -3.87
C ASP A 37 9.96 1.94 -3.73
N THR A 38 8.67 2.01 -4.10
CA THR A 38 7.73 0.89 -4.08
C THR A 38 7.70 0.10 -5.39
N LYS A 39 8.42 0.54 -6.41
CA LYS A 39 8.52 -0.07 -7.74
C LYS A 39 9.90 -0.69 -7.96
N PHE A 40 9.98 -1.59 -8.93
CA PHE A 40 11.18 -2.27 -9.39
C PHE A 40 11.44 -1.91 -10.85
N LEU A 41 12.67 -1.51 -11.16
CA LEU A 41 13.10 -1.22 -12.52
C LEU A 41 13.56 -2.53 -13.17
N CYS A 42 12.90 -2.93 -14.26
CA CYS A 42 13.39 -4.04 -15.07
C CYS A 42 14.82 -3.73 -15.56
N PRO A 43 15.77 -4.66 -15.48
CA PRO A 43 17.17 -4.41 -15.85
C PRO A 43 17.38 -4.32 -17.37
N SER A 44 16.58 -5.04 -18.16
CA SER A 44 16.69 -5.04 -19.62
C SER A 44 15.88 -3.94 -20.31
N GLU A 45 14.87 -3.39 -19.63
CA GLU A 45 13.97 -2.39 -20.19
C GLU A 45 13.73 -1.25 -19.20
N LYS A 46 13.36 -0.08 -19.69
CA LYS A 46 13.14 1.11 -18.86
C LYS A 46 11.73 1.10 -18.23
N LYS A 47 11.28 -0.04 -17.72
CA LYS A 47 9.92 -0.29 -17.22
C LYS A 47 9.94 -0.45 -15.71
N CYS A 48 9.01 0.23 -15.04
CA CYS A 48 8.82 0.12 -13.59
C CYS A 48 7.60 -0.75 -13.27
N ILE A 49 7.82 -1.90 -12.66
CA ILE A 49 6.75 -2.76 -12.15
C ILE A 49 6.59 -2.56 -10.64
N ASP A 50 5.43 -2.88 -10.07
CA ASP A 50 5.27 -2.85 -8.61
C ASP A 50 6.14 -3.95 -7.97
N LYS A 51 6.75 -3.67 -6.81
CA LYS A 51 7.47 -4.70 -6.04
C LYS A 51 6.59 -5.89 -5.65
N SER A 52 5.27 -5.73 -5.69
CA SER A 52 4.32 -6.82 -5.46
C SER A 52 4.21 -7.80 -6.62
N LYS A 53 4.66 -7.41 -7.82
CA LYS A 53 4.73 -8.25 -9.02
C LYS A 53 6.08 -8.94 -9.20
N LEU A 54 7.04 -8.64 -8.32
CA LEU A 54 8.25 -9.44 -8.26
C LEU A 54 7.89 -10.80 -7.70
N CYS A 55 8.38 -11.87 -8.32
CA CYS A 55 8.21 -13.23 -7.84
C CYS A 55 6.74 -13.66 -7.69
N ASP A 56 5.84 -13.11 -8.50
CA ASP A 56 4.40 -13.42 -8.42
C ASP A 56 3.98 -14.57 -9.36
N GLY A 57 4.94 -15.15 -10.08
CA GLY A 57 4.74 -16.23 -11.04
C GLY A 57 4.32 -15.75 -12.43
N LYS A 58 4.28 -14.43 -12.67
CA LYS A 58 3.95 -13.84 -13.95
C LYS A 58 5.12 -13.03 -14.48
N GLN A 59 5.40 -13.20 -15.76
CA GLN A 59 6.38 -12.38 -16.46
C GLN A 59 5.78 -10.99 -16.75
N ASP A 60 6.11 -10.01 -15.91
CA ASP A 60 5.81 -8.60 -16.10
C ASP A 60 6.99 -7.83 -16.74
N CYS A 61 8.24 -8.28 -16.59
CA CYS A 61 9.37 -7.77 -17.39
C CYS A 61 9.54 -8.56 -18.71
N ASP A 62 9.89 -7.88 -19.80
CA ASP A 62 10.07 -8.51 -21.13
C ASP A 62 11.14 -9.62 -21.14
N ASP A 63 12.16 -9.49 -20.29
CA ASP A 63 13.23 -10.49 -20.13
C ASP A 63 12.97 -11.49 -18.98
N GLY A 64 11.84 -11.36 -18.28
CA GLY A 64 11.49 -12.13 -17.10
C GLY A 64 12.44 -11.92 -15.91
N ALA A 65 13.12 -10.78 -15.83
CA ALA A 65 14.00 -10.47 -14.70
C ALA A 65 13.28 -10.47 -13.35
N ASP A 66 12.00 -10.09 -13.34
CA ASP A 66 11.11 -10.10 -12.19
C ASP A 66 10.85 -11.50 -11.62
N GLU A 67 10.92 -12.53 -12.48
CA GLU A 67 10.69 -13.94 -12.12
C GLU A 67 11.95 -14.82 -12.18
N LYS A 68 13.08 -14.27 -12.65
CA LYS A 68 14.34 -15.02 -12.83
C LYS A 68 14.96 -15.44 -11.49
N LYS A 69 15.98 -16.32 -11.57
CA LYS A 69 16.73 -17.00 -10.48
C LYS A 69 17.03 -16.22 -9.19
N ASN A 70 17.02 -14.90 -9.23
CA ASN A 70 17.22 -14.08 -8.03
C ASN A 70 15.98 -14.07 -7.13
N CYS A 71 14.83 -14.50 -7.65
CA CYS A 71 13.65 -14.84 -6.89
C CYS A 71 13.91 -16.06 -6.00
N SER A 72 14.09 -15.84 -4.71
CA SER A 72 14.37 -16.91 -3.75
C SER A 72 13.40 -16.85 -2.58
N SER A 73 13.06 -18.03 -2.05
CA SER A 73 12.24 -18.22 -0.84
C SER A 73 13.07 -18.85 0.29
N ASN A 74 14.40 -18.85 0.16
CA ASN A 74 15.29 -19.48 1.15
C ASN A 74 15.14 -18.84 2.53
N LEU A 75 14.91 -17.53 2.57
CA LEU A 75 14.71 -16.76 3.78
C LEU A 75 13.31 -17.02 4.38
N CYS A 76 12.31 -17.43 3.58
CA CYS A 76 10.96 -17.70 4.10
C CYS A 76 10.90 -18.75 5.22
N ARG A 77 11.84 -19.71 5.23
CA ARG A 77 11.95 -20.69 6.32
C ARG A 77 12.42 -20.08 7.64
N THR A 78 13.08 -18.93 7.56
CA THR A 78 13.73 -18.25 8.70
C THR A 78 13.00 -16.95 9.09
N LEU A 79 12.25 -16.33 8.18
CA LEU A 79 11.53 -15.07 8.46
C LEU A 79 10.45 -15.21 9.54
N SER A 80 9.94 -16.42 9.82
CA SER A 80 8.88 -16.66 10.81
C SER A 80 7.73 -15.65 10.68
N CYS A 81 7.26 -15.44 9.44
CA CYS A 81 6.18 -14.50 9.10
C CYS A 81 4.89 -14.84 9.85
N GLU A 82 4.13 -13.83 10.28
CA GLU A 82 2.87 -14.03 11.01
C GLU A 82 1.77 -14.65 10.15
N TYR A 83 1.61 -14.21 8.90
CA TYR A 83 0.58 -14.71 7.98
C TYR A 83 1.16 -15.58 6.86
N GLY A 84 2.07 -15.03 6.06
CA GLY A 84 2.69 -15.78 4.98
C GLY A 84 3.97 -15.14 4.47
N CYS A 85 4.75 -15.92 3.72
CA CYS A 85 5.95 -15.46 3.03
C CYS A 85 5.82 -15.68 1.53
N ARG A 86 6.25 -14.70 0.74
CA ARG A 86 6.39 -14.79 -0.72
C ARG A 86 7.86 -14.76 -1.10
N ALA A 87 8.21 -15.37 -2.23
CA ALA A 87 9.55 -15.24 -2.76
C ALA A 87 9.84 -13.78 -3.11
N SER A 88 11.10 -13.37 -2.99
CA SER A 88 11.55 -12.02 -3.31
C SER A 88 13.02 -12.07 -3.75
N LEU A 89 13.51 -10.97 -4.34
CA LEU A 89 14.91 -10.82 -4.74
C LEU A 89 15.88 -10.88 -3.55
N ASP A 90 15.39 -10.58 -2.34
CA ASP A 90 16.15 -10.65 -1.08
C ASP A 90 16.08 -12.01 -0.38
N GLY A 91 15.48 -13.03 -1.01
CA GLY A 91 15.34 -14.37 -0.43
C GLY A 91 14.00 -14.66 0.25
N GLY A 92 13.09 -13.69 0.29
CA GLY A 92 11.70 -13.86 0.74
C GLY A 92 11.21 -12.66 1.54
N ASP A 93 9.93 -12.31 1.39
CA ASP A 93 9.30 -11.19 2.09
C ASP A 93 7.95 -11.62 2.70
N CYS A 94 7.63 -11.09 3.88
CA CYS A 94 6.38 -11.42 4.55
C CYS A 94 5.21 -10.61 3.97
N PHE A 95 4.05 -11.24 3.86
CA PHE A 95 2.81 -10.57 3.48
C PHE A 95 1.70 -10.83 4.48
N CYS A 96 0.69 -9.97 4.47
CA CYS A 96 -0.44 -10.00 5.41
C CYS A 96 -1.76 -10.26 4.69
N ALA A 97 -2.78 -10.61 5.46
CA ALA A 97 -4.15 -10.73 4.96
C ALA A 97 -4.67 -9.40 4.36
N PRO A 98 -5.65 -9.45 3.44
CA PRO A 98 -6.30 -8.26 2.92
C PRO A 98 -6.82 -7.35 4.05
N GLY A 99 -6.53 -6.05 3.99
CA GLY A 99 -6.91 -5.08 5.02
C GLY A 99 -5.88 -4.86 6.13
N MET A 100 -4.79 -5.63 6.13
CA MET A 100 -3.66 -5.43 7.04
C MET A 100 -2.41 -4.95 6.29
N THR A 101 -1.43 -4.45 7.02
CA THR A 101 -0.13 -3.99 6.48
C THR A 101 1.01 -4.60 7.27
N ILE A 102 2.16 -4.85 6.62
CA ILE A 102 3.35 -5.34 7.31
C ILE A 102 3.90 -4.27 8.26
N ASN A 103 4.33 -4.68 9.45
CA ASN A 103 4.99 -3.81 10.42
C ASN A 103 6.35 -3.37 9.87
N THR A 104 6.57 -2.06 9.75
CA THR A 104 7.79 -1.50 9.16
C THR A 104 9.03 -1.65 10.04
N LYS A 105 8.87 -1.99 11.34
CA LYS A 105 9.99 -2.26 12.26
C LYS A 105 10.57 -3.65 12.04
N ASP A 106 9.70 -4.65 12.13
CA ASP A 106 10.12 -6.05 12.16
C ASP A 106 9.96 -6.77 10.82
N LYS A 107 9.22 -6.17 9.86
CA LYS A 107 8.89 -6.72 8.52
C LYS A 107 8.34 -8.16 8.54
N ARG A 108 7.78 -8.58 9.67
CA ARG A 108 7.33 -9.96 9.93
C ARG A 108 5.93 -10.03 10.52
N THR A 109 5.57 -9.05 11.34
CA THR A 109 4.26 -8.95 11.99
C THR A 109 3.30 -8.08 11.19
N CYS A 110 2.01 -8.38 11.28
CA CYS A 110 0.95 -7.67 10.59
C CYS A 110 0.29 -6.66 11.54
N VAL A 111 0.18 -5.41 11.10
CA VAL A 111 -0.59 -4.39 11.80
C VAL A 111 -1.90 -4.16 11.04
N GLY A 112 -3.01 -4.19 11.76
CA GLY A 112 -4.29 -3.80 11.20
C GLY A 112 -4.21 -2.35 10.71
N LYS A 113 -4.75 -2.08 9.52
CA LYS A 113 -4.98 -0.70 9.11
C LYS A 113 -6.02 -0.14 10.07
N GLN A 114 -5.59 0.52 11.14
CA GLN A 114 -6.50 1.17 12.07
C GLN A 114 -7.39 2.09 11.25
N THR A 115 -8.64 1.69 11.10
CA THR A 115 -9.62 2.54 10.43
C THR A 115 -9.75 3.82 11.27
N PRO A 116 -10.17 4.95 10.68
CA PRO A 116 -10.45 6.15 11.47
C PRO A 116 -11.39 5.88 12.65
N ARG A 117 -12.24 4.83 12.56
CA ARG A 117 -13.12 4.36 13.63
C ARG A 117 -12.37 3.71 14.80
N GLU A 118 -11.30 2.97 14.57
CA GLU A 118 -10.53 2.30 15.65
C GLU A 118 -9.53 3.24 16.34
N ARG A 119 -9.05 4.29 15.64
CA ARG A 119 -8.26 5.37 16.28
C ARG A 119 -9.04 6.12 17.36
N ALA A 120 -10.37 6.17 17.26
CA ALA A 120 -11.23 6.79 18.26
C ALA A 120 -11.36 5.94 19.54
N VAL A 121 -11.15 4.62 19.45
CA VAL A 121 -11.28 3.69 20.60
C VAL A 121 -9.99 3.63 21.44
N LEU A 122 -8.82 3.71 20.79
CA LEU A 122 -7.52 3.72 21.50
C LEU A 122 -7.17 5.08 22.12
N ARG A 123 -7.84 6.16 21.71
CA ARG A 123 -7.85 7.43 22.46
C ARG A 123 -9.01 7.43 23.45
N GLY A 124 -9.01 6.45 24.35
CA GLY A 124 -9.74 6.57 25.61
C GLY A 124 -9.11 7.65 26.49
N SER A 125 -9.27 8.91 26.11
CA SER A 125 -9.17 10.05 27.02
C SER A 125 -10.54 10.70 27.03
N MET A 126 -11.31 10.31 28.04
CA MET A 126 -12.48 11.01 28.52
C MET A 126 -12.06 12.44 28.86
N ASP A 127 -12.47 13.40 28.05
CA ASP A 127 -12.59 14.82 28.44
C ASP A 127 -13.95 15.31 27.91
N PHE A 128 -15.02 14.72 28.44
CA PHE A 128 -16.30 15.41 28.52
C PHE A 128 -16.22 16.34 29.73
N ARG A 129 -15.45 17.42 29.60
CA ARG A 129 -15.55 18.52 30.55
C ARG A 129 -16.81 19.29 30.21
N GLU A 130 -17.73 19.27 31.16
CA GLU A 130 -18.74 20.31 31.30
C GLU A 130 -18.06 21.67 31.32
N ASP A 131 -18.33 22.50 30.32
CA ASP A 131 -18.50 23.93 30.53
C ASP A 131 -19.63 24.42 29.64
N ILE A 132 -20.71 24.71 30.34
CA ILE A 132 -22.00 25.22 29.90
C ILE A 132 -21.81 26.62 29.30
N LEU A 133 -22.32 26.82 28.07
CA LEU A 133 -23.01 28.06 27.71
C LEU A 133 -24.22 27.74 26.84
N HIS A 134 -25.35 27.62 27.55
CA HIS A 134 -26.73 27.84 27.15
C HIS A 134 -26.95 28.51 25.79
N THR A 135 -27.88 27.98 24.97
CA THR A 135 -29.25 28.52 24.85
C THR A 135 -30.12 27.63 23.94
N SER A 136 -31.15 27.04 24.58
CA SER A 136 -32.49 26.67 24.09
C SER A 136 -32.72 25.53 23.08
N CYS A 137 -33.28 24.47 23.68
CA CYS A 137 -34.66 24.00 23.45
C CYS A 137 -34.91 23.07 22.26
N VAL A 138 -34.82 21.75 22.52
CA VAL A 138 -36.03 20.91 22.46
C VAL A 138 -35.82 19.66 23.30
N SER A 139 -36.62 19.57 24.35
CA SER A 139 -36.86 18.37 25.13
C SER A 139 -37.36 17.26 24.23
N PHE A 140 -36.77 16.07 24.27
CA PHE A 140 -37.56 14.86 24.10
C PHE A 140 -36.99 13.75 24.97
N PHE A 141 -37.65 13.61 26.11
CA PHE A 141 -37.74 12.38 26.88
C PHE A 141 -37.92 11.20 25.94
N PHE A 142 -37.05 10.19 26.02
CA PHE A 142 -37.51 8.81 25.98
C PHE A 142 -36.66 7.99 26.95
N ASN A 143 -37.20 7.83 28.16
CA ASN A 143 -37.07 6.61 28.93
C ASN A 143 -37.36 5.42 28.01
N PHE A 144 -36.61 4.33 28.11
CA PHE A 144 -37.16 2.98 28.36
C PHE A 144 -36.01 1.97 28.52
N HIS A 145 -35.78 1.58 29.78
CA HIS A 145 -35.34 0.22 30.14
C HIS A 145 -36.52 -0.73 29.84
N PRO A 146 -36.31 -1.98 29.37
CA PRO A 146 -36.04 -3.11 30.28
C PRO A 146 -35.05 -4.14 29.68
N HIS A 147 -34.14 -4.75 30.44
CA HIS A 147 -34.30 -5.89 31.36
C HIS A 147 -34.77 -7.24 30.73
N TYR A 148 -33.76 -8.07 30.36
CA TYR A 148 -33.63 -9.57 30.45
C TYR A 148 -34.62 -10.51 29.68
N PRO A 149 -34.37 -11.83 29.55
CA PRO A 149 -33.13 -12.58 29.24
C PRO A 149 -33.32 -13.82 28.31
N ASP A 150 -32.26 -14.65 28.24
CA ASP A 150 -32.08 -16.00 27.67
C ASP A 150 -33.30 -16.93 27.59
N LEU A 151 -33.41 -17.59 26.43
CA LEU A 151 -33.65 -19.03 26.30
C LEU A 151 -33.08 -19.57 24.97
#